data_AF-A0A522ND04-F1
#
_entry.id   AF-A0A522ND04-F1
#
_cell.length_a   1.000
_cell.length_b   1.000
_cell.length_c   1.000
_cell.angle_alpha   90.00
_cell.angle_beta   90.00
_cell.angle_gamma   90.00
#
_symmetry.space_group_name_H-M   'P 1'
#
loop_
_entity.id
_entity.type
_entity.pdbx_description
1 polymer ?
#
loop_
_entity_poly.entity_id
_entity_poly.type
_entity_poly.pdbx_seq_one_letter_code
_entity_poly.pdbx_strand_id
1 'polypeptide(L)'
;MTRLPSLYISHGSPMTALQPGLTGARLAELAAALPRPRAIVVASAHWLARRPQVGSAATPDTIHDFGGFPAALYRLRYPAPGAPALAERVGHLLDQAGLAATLHPGQGLDHGVWVPLRLLYPAADIPVIPLSIQPELGPAHQFAVGQALAPLRAEGVLLIGSGSITHNLHDLGAGYSAQRQAPYVQPFVDWIEQKFTVGDIAALLDYRRQAPFAERAHPTDEHLLPLFVALGAAGAQAQRIDAGIDLGLLAMDIYRFD
;
A
#
# COMPACT_ATOMS: atom_id res chain seq x y z
N MET A 1 -2.66 -2.40 25.98
CA MET A 1 -1.95 -1.62 24.95
C MET A 1 -2.92 -1.37 23.82
N THR A 2 -2.99 -0.14 23.30
CA THR A 2 -3.86 0.19 22.15
C THR A 2 -3.29 -0.47 20.90
N ARG A 3 -4.11 -1.28 20.23
CA ARG A 3 -3.77 -1.91 18.94
C ARG A 3 -3.73 -0.82 17.87
N LEU A 4 -2.66 -0.76 17.06
CA LEU A 4 -2.60 0.17 15.93
C LEU A 4 -3.55 -0.28 14.81
N PRO A 5 -4.07 0.63 13.98
CA PRO A 5 -4.79 0.23 12.77
C PRO A 5 -3.86 -0.42 11.75
N SER A 6 -4.45 -0.98 10.71
CA SER A 6 -3.80 -1.28 9.43
C SER A 6 -4.24 -0.23 8.41
N LEU A 7 -3.37 0.14 7.47
CA LEU A 7 -3.65 1.15 6.45
C LEU A 7 -3.50 0.57 5.05
N TYR A 8 -4.35 1.01 4.14
CA TYR A 8 -4.05 0.97 2.72
C TYR A 8 -3.88 2.40 2.20
N ILE A 9 -2.86 2.63 1.38
CA ILE A 9 -2.58 3.94 0.80
C ILE A 9 -2.40 3.79 -0.71
N SER A 10 -3.22 4.49 -1.48
CA SER A 10 -2.95 4.71 -2.90
C SER A 10 -1.77 5.67 -3.04
N HIS A 11 -0.61 5.22 -3.49
CA HIS A 11 0.61 6.04 -3.55
C HIS A 11 0.66 6.98 -4.77
N GLY A 12 -0.08 6.66 -5.84
CA GLY A 12 -0.19 7.47 -7.05
C GLY A 12 1.11 7.62 -7.84
N SER A 13 1.28 8.76 -8.51
CA SER A 13 2.50 9.04 -9.27
C SER A 13 3.69 9.34 -8.35
N PRO A 14 4.94 9.03 -8.74
CA PRO A 14 6.13 9.55 -8.08
C PRO A 14 6.09 11.08 -7.86
N MET A 15 5.41 11.83 -8.75
CA MET A 15 5.24 13.28 -8.61
C MET A 15 4.49 13.71 -7.34
N THR A 16 3.72 12.83 -6.71
CA THR A 16 3.03 13.09 -5.43
C THR A 16 4.02 13.54 -4.35
N ALA A 17 5.29 13.10 -4.40
CA ALA A 17 6.31 13.55 -3.46
C ALA A 17 6.66 15.04 -3.56
N LEU A 18 6.44 15.67 -4.73
CA LEU A 18 6.68 17.09 -4.99
C LEU A 18 5.37 17.90 -5.04
N GLN A 19 4.29 17.25 -5.46
CA GLN A 19 2.98 17.85 -5.69
C GLN A 19 1.91 17.00 -4.98
N PRO A 20 1.89 16.98 -3.64
CA PRO A 20 1.10 16.00 -2.91
C PRO A 20 -0.41 16.28 -2.90
N GLY A 21 -0.84 17.46 -3.36
CA GLY A 21 -2.26 17.81 -3.50
C GLY A 21 -3.08 17.52 -2.24
N LEU A 22 -4.28 16.98 -2.44
CA LEU A 22 -5.18 16.56 -1.36
C LEU A 22 -4.62 15.36 -0.59
N THR A 23 -3.94 14.42 -1.26
CA THR A 23 -3.31 13.25 -0.64
C THR A 23 -2.34 13.63 0.48
N GLY A 24 -1.54 14.67 0.29
CA GLY A 24 -0.63 15.18 1.33
C GLY A 24 -1.37 15.68 2.56
N ALA A 25 -2.45 16.45 2.38
CA ALA A 25 -3.25 16.93 3.48
C ALA A 25 -3.89 15.77 4.26
N ARG A 26 -4.46 14.78 3.55
CA ARG A 26 -5.08 13.60 4.16
C ARG A 26 -4.09 12.73 4.93
N LEU A 27 -2.89 12.51 4.40
CA LEU A 27 -1.86 11.76 5.12
C LEU A 27 -1.35 12.51 6.35
N ALA A 28 -1.23 13.85 6.30
CA ALA A 28 -0.86 14.65 7.46
C ALA A 28 -1.95 14.61 8.56
N GLU A 29 -3.23 14.74 8.17
CA GLU A 29 -4.38 14.60 9.09
C GLU A 29 -4.41 13.21 9.73
N LEU A 30 -4.21 12.16 8.94
CA LEU A 30 -4.15 10.79 9.41
C LEU A 30 -2.98 10.58 10.39
N ALA A 31 -1.78 11.08 10.07
CA ALA A 31 -0.61 10.99 10.94
C ALA A 31 -0.86 11.62 12.31
N ALA A 32 -1.53 12.77 12.36
CA ALA A 32 -1.86 13.47 13.60
C ALA A 32 -2.89 12.70 14.47
N ALA A 33 -3.71 11.86 13.85
CA ALA A 33 -4.72 11.03 14.54
C ALA A 33 -4.21 9.64 14.95
N LEU A 34 -3.01 9.24 14.52
CA LEU A 34 -2.44 7.92 14.82
C LEU A 34 -1.50 7.98 16.04
N PRO A 35 -1.54 6.98 16.93
CA PRO A 35 -0.43 6.78 17.86
C PRO A 35 0.85 6.53 17.06
N ARG A 36 1.95 7.16 17.47
CA ARG A 36 3.25 6.99 16.78
C ARG A 36 3.68 5.51 16.85
N PRO A 37 3.87 4.83 15.71
CA PRO A 37 4.28 3.43 15.70
C PRO A 37 5.76 3.30 16.07
N ARG A 38 6.14 2.13 16.59
CA ARG A 38 7.55 1.81 16.86
C ARG A 38 8.31 1.37 15.61
N ALA A 39 7.58 0.90 14.59
CA ALA A 39 8.07 0.45 13.30
C ALA A 39 6.90 0.34 12.31
N ILE A 40 7.22 0.24 11.02
CA ILE A 40 6.25 0.12 9.93
C ILE A 40 6.64 -1.08 9.06
N VAL A 41 5.68 -1.94 8.75
CA VAL A 41 5.83 -2.94 7.67
C VAL A 41 4.97 -2.48 6.50
N VAL A 42 5.58 -2.35 5.31
CA VAL A 42 4.90 -1.85 4.10
C VAL A 42 4.95 -2.90 3.00
N ALA A 43 3.79 -3.44 2.62
CA ALA A 43 3.63 -4.25 1.43
C ALA A 43 3.52 -3.35 0.19
N SER A 44 4.50 -3.40 -0.72
CA SER A 44 4.57 -2.48 -1.87
C SER A 44 4.23 -3.17 -3.19
N ALA A 45 3.37 -2.53 -4.00
CA ALA A 45 3.10 -2.96 -5.37
C ALA A 45 4.33 -2.94 -6.30
N HIS A 46 5.40 -2.23 -5.92
CA HIS A 46 6.63 -2.15 -6.73
C HIS A 46 7.69 -3.19 -6.37
N TRP A 47 7.43 -4.02 -5.36
CA TRP A 47 8.31 -5.13 -5.02
C TRP A 47 7.58 -6.47 -5.17
N LEU A 48 7.79 -7.13 -6.30
CA LEU A 48 7.11 -8.36 -6.68
C LEU A 48 8.02 -9.59 -6.49
N ALA A 49 7.47 -10.67 -5.96
CA ALA A 49 8.17 -11.93 -5.77
C ALA A 49 7.23 -13.13 -5.91
N ARG A 50 7.78 -14.34 -6.13
CA ARG A 50 6.98 -15.59 -6.18
C ARG A 50 6.60 -16.12 -4.80
N ARG A 51 7.34 -15.73 -3.77
CA ARG A 51 7.11 -16.06 -2.35
C ARG A 51 7.30 -14.78 -1.54
N PRO A 52 6.74 -14.67 -0.33
CA PRO A 52 6.97 -13.51 0.52
C PRO A 52 8.46 -13.27 0.76
N GLN A 53 8.91 -12.07 0.47
CA GLN A 53 10.23 -11.56 0.76
C GLN A 53 10.09 -10.39 1.73
N VAL A 54 10.92 -10.37 2.78
CA VAL A 54 10.90 -9.36 3.84
C VAL A 54 12.24 -8.61 3.82
N GLY A 55 12.22 -7.29 3.68
CA GLY A 55 13.44 -6.51 3.74
C GLY A 55 14.07 -6.54 5.13
N SER A 56 15.35 -6.88 5.22
CA SER A 56 16.07 -7.01 6.51
C SER A 56 17.30 -6.11 6.61
N ALA A 57 17.47 -5.16 5.68
CA ALA A 57 18.52 -4.16 5.72
C ALA A 57 18.44 -3.34 7.02
N ALA A 58 19.57 -3.07 7.68
CA ALA A 58 19.61 -2.14 8.82
C ALA A 58 19.47 -0.67 8.37
N THR A 59 19.92 -0.38 7.16
CA THR A 59 19.89 0.94 6.52
C THR A 59 19.42 0.77 5.08
N PRO A 60 18.11 0.65 4.82
CA PRO A 60 17.60 0.46 3.47
C PRO A 60 17.82 1.72 2.62
N ASP A 61 18.27 1.53 1.38
CA ASP A 61 18.44 2.64 0.44
C ASP A 61 17.08 3.20 -0.01
N THR A 62 17.02 4.49 -0.35
CA THR A 62 15.90 5.04 -1.13
C THR A 62 16.07 4.64 -2.60
N ILE A 63 15.14 3.84 -3.13
CA ILE A 63 15.12 3.38 -4.51
C ILE A 63 14.26 4.32 -5.36
N HIS A 64 14.80 4.76 -6.50
CA HIS A 64 14.08 5.49 -7.56
C HIS A 64 13.80 4.52 -8.71
N ASP A 65 12.71 3.77 -8.58
CA ASP A 65 12.22 2.72 -9.48
C ASP A 65 11.41 3.27 -10.68
N PHE A 66 11.55 4.56 -10.99
CA PHE A 66 10.81 5.25 -12.04
C PHE A 66 11.73 6.05 -12.98
N GLY A 67 11.25 6.27 -14.22
CA GLY A 67 11.95 6.97 -15.29
C GLY A 67 11.18 8.18 -15.84
N GLY A 68 11.89 9.15 -16.42
CA GLY A 68 11.27 10.27 -17.15
C GLY A 68 10.76 11.44 -16.29
N PHE A 69 11.10 11.47 -15.00
CA PHE A 69 10.66 12.52 -14.07
C PHE A 69 11.69 13.66 -13.90
N PRO A 70 11.30 14.81 -13.33
CA PRO A 70 12.23 15.92 -13.09
C PRO A 70 13.37 15.56 -12.13
N ALA A 71 14.55 16.16 -12.34
CA ALA A 71 15.75 15.95 -11.51
C ALA A 71 15.57 16.28 -10.01
N ALA A 72 14.57 17.09 -9.65
CA ALA A 72 14.23 17.36 -8.25
C ALA A 72 13.76 16.09 -7.53
N LEU A 73 13.07 15.19 -8.25
CA LEU A 73 12.51 13.97 -7.68
C LEU A 73 13.61 12.94 -7.35
N TYR A 74 14.59 12.76 -8.24
CA TYR A 74 15.75 11.89 -8.02
C TYR A 74 16.70 12.36 -6.90
N ARG A 75 16.57 13.62 -6.47
CA ARG A 75 17.31 14.17 -5.32
C ARG A 75 16.62 13.90 -3.98
N LEU A 76 15.35 13.51 -3.98
CA LEU A 76 14.66 13.15 -2.75
C LEU A 76 15.24 11.87 -2.16
N ARG A 77 15.30 11.86 -0.83
CA ARG A 77 15.69 10.71 0.00
C ARG A 77 14.69 10.57 1.13
N TYR A 78 14.52 9.33 1.61
CA TYR A 78 13.75 8.99 2.79
C TYR A 78 14.57 7.97 3.60
N PRO A 79 15.52 8.45 4.42
CA PRO A 79 16.53 7.61 5.07
C PRO A 79 15.98 6.95 6.35
N ALA A 80 14.82 6.30 6.26
CA ALA A 80 14.26 5.58 7.39
C ALA A 80 15.17 4.40 7.78
N PRO A 81 15.44 4.18 9.07
CA PRO A 81 16.21 3.02 9.49
C PRO A 81 15.43 1.74 9.16
N GLY A 82 16.14 0.61 9.03
CA GLY A 82 15.50 -0.69 9.05
C GLY A 82 15.41 -1.25 10.47
N ALA A 83 14.83 -2.44 10.61
CA ALA A 83 14.77 -3.15 11.89
C ALA A 83 14.99 -4.67 11.68
N PRO A 84 16.25 -5.14 11.54
CA PRO A 84 16.53 -6.53 11.21
C PRO A 84 15.88 -7.56 12.13
N ALA A 85 15.88 -7.33 13.45
CA ALA A 85 15.23 -8.23 14.41
C ALA A 85 13.70 -8.28 14.24
N LEU A 86 13.07 -7.17 13.85
CA LEU A 86 11.63 -7.17 13.52
C LEU A 86 11.37 -7.82 12.15
N ALA A 87 12.29 -7.67 11.18
CA ALA A 87 12.20 -8.39 9.91
C ALA A 87 12.25 -9.92 10.11
N GLU A 88 13.12 -10.42 11.00
CA GLU A 88 13.14 -11.83 11.42
C GLU A 88 11.81 -12.26 12.04
N ARG A 89 11.22 -11.43 12.91
CA ARG A 89 9.90 -11.66 13.50
C ARG A 89 8.79 -11.72 12.44
N VAL A 90 8.81 -10.82 11.45
CA VAL A 90 7.87 -10.83 10.30
C VAL A 90 8.03 -12.13 9.51
N GLY A 91 9.26 -12.52 9.17
CA GLY A 91 9.54 -13.77 8.47
C GLY A 91 9.01 -14.99 9.24
N HIS A 92 9.25 -15.04 10.56
CA HIS A 92 8.77 -16.12 11.42
C HIS A 92 7.24 -16.24 11.45
N LEU A 93 6.50 -15.12 11.53
CA LEU A 93 5.03 -15.14 11.51
C LEU A 93 4.49 -15.67 10.17
N LEU A 94 5.11 -15.27 9.06
CA LEU A 94 4.74 -15.76 7.73
C LEU A 94 5.05 -17.25 7.57
N ASP A 95 6.19 -17.73 8.09
CA ASP A 95 6.55 -19.15 8.08
C ASP A 95 5.60 -19.99 8.93
N GLN A 96 5.22 -19.51 10.11
CA GLN A 96 4.21 -20.16 10.97
C GLN A 96 2.85 -20.29 10.28
N ALA A 97 2.52 -19.35 9.40
CA ALA A 97 1.32 -19.39 8.56
C ALA A 97 1.48 -20.27 7.29
N GLY A 98 2.64 -20.92 7.11
CA GLY A 98 2.92 -21.78 5.96
C GLY A 98 3.22 -21.03 4.66
N LEU A 99 3.55 -19.74 4.73
CA LEU A 99 3.76 -18.87 3.56
C LEU A 99 5.22 -18.89 3.05
N ALA A 100 6.14 -19.52 3.79
CA ALA A 100 7.55 -19.75 3.43
C ALA A 100 8.27 -18.46 2.99
N ALA A 101 8.38 -17.51 3.92
CA ALA A 101 9.00 -16.22 3.69
C ALA A 101 10.53 -16.30 3.67
N THR A 102 11.16 -15.32 3.02
CA THR A 102 12.63 -15.18 2.97
C THR A 102 13.04 -13.77 3.35
N LEU A 103 14.20 -13.64 4.00
CA LEU A 103 14.76 -12.34 4.36
C LEU A 103 15.67 -11.82 3.25
N HIS A 104 15.55 -10.53 2.94
CA HIS A 104 16.27 -9.85 1.87
C HIS A 104 17.05 -8.66 2.43
N PRO A 105 18.36 -8.83 2.73
CA PRO A 105 19.16 -7.79 3.38
C PRO A 105 19.54 -6.63 2.44
N GLY A 106 19.35 -6.79 1.12
CA GLY A 106 19.65 -5.76 0.12
C GLY A 106 18.43 -4.99 -0.39
N GLN A 107 17.22 -5.28 0.13
CA GLN A 107 16.02 -4.59 -0.32
C GLN A 107 15.95 -3.17 0.27
N GLY A 108 15.93 -2.16 -0.60
CA GLY A 108 15.65 -0.78 -0.24
C GLY A 108 14.16 -0.44 -0.27
N LEU A 109 13.84 0.84 -0.13
CA LEU A 109 12.48 1.38 -0.15
C LEU A 109 12.20 1.97 -1.53
N ASP A 110 11.30 1.35 -2.30
CA ASP A 110 10.79 1.87 -3.59
C ASP A 110 9.84 3.06 -3.40
N HIS A 111 9.45 3.72 -4.49
CA HIS A 111 8.59 4.92 -4.40
C HIS A 111 7.21 4.64 -3.81
N GLY A 112 6.67 3.44 -4.03
CA GLY A 112 5.44 3.00 -3.37
C GLY A 112 5.59 2.99 -1.86
N VAL A 113 6.79 2.81 -1.32
CA VAL A 113 7.07 2.91 0.12
C VAL A 113 7.40 4.34 0.53
N TRP A 114 8.43 4.96 -0.05
CA TRP A 114 8.97 6.21 0.51
C TRP A 114 8.12 7.45 0.20
N VAL A 115 7.35 7.48 -0.88
CA VAL A 115 6.48 8.63 -1.22
C VAL A 115 5.37 8.82 -0.18
N PRO A 116 4.50 7.82 0.10
CA PRO A 116 3.46 8.00 1.11
C PRO A 116 4.06 8.18 2.51
N LEU A 117 5.15 7.49 2.85
CA LEU A 117 5.80 7.65 4.15
C LEU A 117 6.44 9.02 4.35
N ARG A 118 6.97 9.65 3.29
CA ARG A 118 7.47 11.04 3.37
C ARG A 118 6.36 12.03 3.76
N LEU A 119 5.11 11.75 3.39
CA LEU A 119 3.96 12.59 3.71
C LEU A 119 3.36 12.24 5.08
N LEU A 120 3.34 10.95 5.43
CA LEU A 120 2.80 10.45 6.70
C LEU A 120 3.76 10.68 7.89
N TYR A 121 5.06 10.45 7.70
CA TYR A 121 6.12 10.56 8.72
C TYR A 121 7.38 11.25 8.15
N PRO A 122 7.35 12.56 7.89
CA PRO A 122 8.40 13.29 7.16
C PRO A 122 9.79 13.25 7.81
N ALA A 123 9.88 12.99 9.12
CA ALA A 123 11.15 12.91 9.84
C ALA A 123 11.99 11.67 9.48
N ALA A 124 11.39 10.65 8.83
CA ALA A 124 12.08 9.41 8.45
C ALA A 124 12.82 8.73 9.63
N ASP A 125 12.25 8.80 10.83
CA ASP A 125 12.88 8.35 12.08
C ASP A 125 12.18 7.12 12.69
N ILE A 126 11.21 6.54 11.97
CA ILE A 126 10.54 5.30 12.31
C ILE A 126 11.11 4.17 11.45
N PRO A 127 11.49 3.02 12.04
CA PRO A 127 11.99 1.89 11.26
C PRO A 127 10.98 1.38 10.23
N VAL A 128 11.44 1.08 9.00
CA VAL A 128 10.62 0.60 7.89
C VAL A 128 11.13 -0.76 7.39
N ILE A 129 10.20 -1.69 7.20
CA ILE A 129 10.44 -3.02 6.66
C ILE A 129 9.58 -3.16 5.40
N PRO A 130 10.18 -3.17 4.19
CA PRO A 130 9.41 -3.47 2.99
C PRO A 130 9.01 -4.95 2.99
N LEU A 131 7.87 -5.27 2.37
CA LEU A 131 7.33 -6.60 2.15
C LEU A 131 6.89 -6.74 0.69
N SER A 132 7.27 -7.83 0.03
CA SER A 132 6.94 -8.06 -1.37
C SER A 132 5.49 -8.52 -1.57
N ILE A 133 4.90 -8.22 -2.73
CA ILE A 133 3.63 -8.77 -3.21
C ILE A 133 3.87 -10.01 -4.07
N GLN A 134 2.93 -10.97 -4.06
CA GLN A 134 2.93 -12.19 -4.88
C GLN A 134 1.77 -12.14 -5.88
N PRO A 135 1.99 -11.59 -7.08
CA PRO A 135 0.92 -11.40 -8.07
C PRO A 135 0.24 -12.70 -8.51
N GLU A 136 1.04 -13.76 -8.73
CA GLU A 136 0.56 -15.05 -9.23
C GLU A 136 -0.35 -15.79 -8.24
N LEU A 137 -0.38 -15.38 -6.96
CA LEU A 137 -1.16 -16.04 -5.90
C LEU A 137 -2.47 -15.31 -5.55
N GLY A 138 -2.65 -14.09 -6.06
CA GLY A 138 -3.92 -13.36 -6.02
C GLY A 138 -4.37 -12.83 -4.63
N PRO A 139 -5.59 -12.26 -4.56
CA PRO A 139 -6.13 -11.58 -3.37
C PRO A 139 -6.16 -12.44 -2.11
N ALA A 140 -6.60 -13.70 -2.22
CA ALA A 140 -6.73 -14.59 -1.07
C ALA A 140 -5.39 -14.86 -0.38
N HIS A 141 -4.31 -15.00 -1.15
CA HIS A 141 -2.96 -15.14 -0.61
C HIS A 141 -2.50 -13.87 0.12
N GLN A 142 -2.72 -12.69 -0.47
CA GLN A 142 -2.36 -11.42 0.17
C GLN A 142 -3.17 -11.15 1.45
N PHE A 143 -4.43 -11.57 1.48
CA PHE A 143 -5.24 -11.55 2.69
C PHE A 143 -4.66 -12.46 3.78
N ALA A 144 -4.23 -13.68 3.43
CA ALA A 144 -3.55 -14.58 4.37
C ALA A 144 -2.22 -14.00 4.89
N VAL A 145 -1.44 -13.32 4.04
CA VAL A 145 -0.25 -12.56 4.46
C VAL A 145 -0.62 -11.50 5.51
N GLY A 146 -1.66 -10.71 5.26
CA GLY A 146 -2.18 -9.74 6.21
C GLY A 146 -2.58 -10.37 7.55
N GLN A 147 -3.33 -11.47 7.51
CA GLN A 147 -3.76 -12.21 8.70
C GLN A 147 -2.58 -12.71 9.54
N ALA A 148 -1.54 -13.25 8.90
CA ALA A 148 -0.34 -13.72 9.57
C ALA A 148 0.39 -12.60 10.33
N LEU A 149 0.34 -11.36 9.79
CA LEU A 149 1.01 -10.19 10.36
C LEU A 149 0.17 -9.42 11.37
N ALA A 150 -1.14 -9.68 11.46
CA ALA A 150 -2.07 -9.00 12.37
C ALA A 150 -1.58 -8.87 13.84
N PRO A 151 -0.89 -9.86 14.45
CA PRO A 151 -0.38 -9.72 15.82
C PRO A 151 0.57 -8.52 16.03
N LEU A 152 1.32 -8.11 14.99
CA LEU A 152 2.28 -7.00 15.07
C LEU A 152 1.61 -5.66 15.41
N ARG A 153 0.32 -5.51 15.09
CA ARG A 153 -0.47 -4.32 15.44
C ARG A 153 -0.57 -4.11 16.95
N ALA A 154 -0.62 -5.20 17.73
CA ALA A 154 -0.61 -5.14 19.20
C ALA A 154 0.80 -4.92 19.76
N GLU A 155 1.84 -5.18 18.96
CA GLU A 155 3.24 -4.94 19.29
C GLU A 155 3.69 -3.50 18.95
N GLY A 156 2.77 -2.64 18.49
CA GLY A 156 3.03 -1.25 18.14
C GLY A 156 3.60 -1.05 16.73
N VAL A 157 3.46 -2.04 15.84
CA VAL A 157 3.88 -1.95 14.43
C VAL A 157 2.70 -1.54 13.56
N LEU A 158 2.89 -0.52 12.72
CA LEU A 158 1.91 -0.11 11.73
C LEU A 158 2.07 -0.98 10.48
N LEU A 159 0.97 -1.59 10.04
CA LEU A 159 0.92 -2.39 8.81
C LEU A 159 0.32 -1.54 7.70
N ILE A 160 1.01 -1.46 6.56
CA ILE A 160 0.57 -0.65 5.41
C ILE A 160 0.59 -1.52 4.15
N GLY A 161 -0.50 -1.53 3.40
CA GLY A 161 -0.50 -1.89 1.98
C GLY A 161 -0.38 -0.64 1.12
N SER A 162 0.65 -0.52 0.29
CA SER A 162 0.84 0.62 -0.60
C SER A 162 0.69 0.20 -2.06
N GLY A 163 -0.35 0.74 -2.71
CA GLY A 163 -0.76 0.37 -4.07
C GLY A 163 -1.54 1.49 -4.76
N SER A 164 -2.60 1.15 -5.48
CA SER A 164 -3.59 2.10 -6.00
C SER A 164 -4.96 1.43 -6.22
N ILE A 165 -6.06 2.10 -5.85
CA ILE A 165 -7.43 1.56 -6.04
C ILE A 165 -7.80 1.43 -7.50
N THR A 166 -7.32 2.32 -8.38
CA THR A 166 -7.43 2.17 -9.83
C THR A 166 -6.11 2.48 -10.48
N HIS A 167 -5.60 1.57 -11.30
CA HIS A 167 -4.25 1.68 -11.87
C HIS A 167 -4.19 1.16 -13.30
N ASN A 168 -4.70 1.95 -14.24
CA ASN A 168 -4.59 1.66 -15.68
C ASN A 168 -3.82 2.77 -16.40
N LEU A 169 -2.50 2.59 -16.46
CA LEU A 169 -1.62 3.51 -17.16
C LEU A 169 -1.68 3.38 -18.69
N HIS A 170 -2.37 2.37 -19.24
CA HIS A 170 -2.61 2.30 -20.70
C HIS A 170 -3.56 3.40 -21.18
N ASP A 171 -4.39 3.94 -20.28
CA ASP A 171 -5.30 5.05 -20.56
C ASP A 171 -4.60 6.43 -20.39
N LEU A 172 -3.29 6.47 -20.11
CA LEU A 172 -2.51 7.71 -20.17
C LEU A 172 -2.56 8.29 -21.59
N GLY A 173 -2.94 9.56 -21.70
CA GLY A 173 -3.11 10.23 -23.00
C GLY A 173 -4.49 10.03 -23.63
N ALA A 174 -5.41 9.27 -23.02
CA ALA A 174 -6.79 9.12 -23.48
C ALA A 174 -7.66 10.39 -23.29
N GLY A 175 -7.06 11.51 -22.86
CA GLY A 175 -7.73 12.78 -22.62
C GLY A 175 -8.48 12.86 -21.29
N TYR A 176 -8.20 11.94 -20.35
CA TYR A 176 -8.67 12.04 -18.98
C TYR A 176 -7.92 13.12 -18.19
N SER A 177 -8.59 13.70 -17.21
CA SER A 177 -8.08 14.79 -16.36
C SER A 177 -8.96 14.94 -15.12
N ALA A 178 -8.61 15.86 -14.23
CA ALA A 178 -9.47 16.21 -13.09
C ALA A 178 -10.89 16.66 -13.51
N GLN A 179 -11.05 17.21 -14.73
CA GLN A 179 -12.35 17.64 -15.26
C GLN A 179 -13.04 16.56 -16.11
N ARG A 180 -12.33 15.48 -16.46
CA ARG A 180 -12.84 14.39 -17.29
C ARG A 180 -12.30 13.07 -16.76
N GLN A 181 -12.98 12.52 -15.77
CA GLN A 181 -12.66 11.23 -15.18
C GLN A 181 -12.92 10.08 -16.17
N ALA A 182 -12.14 9.02 -16.07
CA ALA A 182 -12.39 7.78 -16.79
C ALA A 182 -13.67 7.09 -16.25
N PRO A 183 -14.54 6.58 -17.13
CA PRO A 183 -15.88 6.13 -16.74
C PRO A 183 -15.89 4.90 -15.84
N TYR A 184 -14.77 4.17 -15.75
CA TYR A 184 -14.64 3.00 -14.90
C TYR A 184 -14.24 3.32 -13.45
N VAL A 185 -13.68 4.51 -13.20
CA VAL A 185 -13.05 4.83 -11.90
C VAL A 185 -14.09 4.89 -10.81
N GLN A 186 -15.12 5.75 -10.95
CA GLN A 186 -16.13 5.90 -9.92
C GLN A 186 -16.91 4.60 -9.66
N PRO A 187 -17.39 3.86 -10.67
CA PRO A 187 -18.09 2.60 -10.43
C PRO A 187 -17.24 1.55 -9.71
N PHE A 188 -15.94 1.49 -9.99
CA PHE A 188 -15.04 0.56 -9.32
C PHE A 188 -14.82 0.95 -7.85
N VAL A 189 -14.57 2.24 -7.59
CA VAL A 189 -14.43 2.79 -6.23
C VAL A 189 -15.69 2.56 -5.40
N ASP A 190 -16.86 2.91 -5.95
CA ASP A 190 -18.16 2.74 -5.28
C ASP A 190 -18.42 1.26 -4.93
N TRP A 191 -18.04 0.33 -5.83
CA TRP A 191 -18.15 -1.09 -5.57
C TRP A 191 -17.25 -1.53 -4.40
N ILE A 192 -15.98 -1.11 -4.38
CA ILE A 192 -15.05 -1.44 -3.28
C ILE A 192 -15.61 -0.94 -1.95
N GLU A 193 -16.07 0.31 -1.90
CA GLU A 193 -16.67 0.89 -0.71
C GLU A 193 -17.93 0.16 -0.24
N GLN A 194 -18.81 -0.18 -1.17
CA GLN A 194 -20.03 -0.90 -0.89
C GLN A 194 -19.71 -2.26 -0.25
N LYS A 195 -18.69 -2.95 -0.75
CA LYS A 195 -18.23 -4.23 -0.21
C LYS A 195 -17.59 -4.10 1.18
N PHE A 196 -16.81 -3.05 1.44
CA PHE A 196 -16.35 -2.76 2.80
C PHE A 196 -17.50 -2.45 3.76
N THR A 197 -18.46 -1.64 3.32
CA THR A 197 -19.61 -1.21 4.14
C THR A 197 -20.45 -2.39 4.62
N VAL A 198 -20.66 -3.39 3.76
CA VAL A 198 -21.46 -4.58 4.09
C VAL A 198 -20.60 -5.75 4.60
N GLY A 199 -19.28 -5.57 4.72
CA GLY A 199 -18.35 -6.59 5.23
C GLY A 199 -18.17 -7.81 4.32
N ASP A 200 -18.38 -7.67 3.01
CA ASP A 200 -18.35 -8.78 2.05
C ASP A 200 -16.92 -9.05 1.55
N ILE A 201 -16.11 -9.64 2.44
CA ILE A 201 -14.73 -10.04 2.15
C ILE A 201 -14.67 -11.03 0.98
N ALA A 202 -15.63 -11.95 0.88
CA ALA A 202 -15.64 -12.95 -0.19
C ALA A 202 -15.72 -12.29 -1.57
N ALA A 203 -16.58 -11.29 -1.75
CA ALA A 203 -16.64 -10.53 -3.00
C ALA A 203 -15.36 -9.73 -3.25
N LEU A 204 -14.80 -9.08 -2.22
CA LEU A 204 -13.53 -8.35 -2.33
C LEU A 204 -12.39 -9.25 -2.82
N LEU A 205 -12.27 -10.47 -2.30
CA LEU A 205 -11.25 -11.43 -2.74
C LEU A 205 -11.49 -11.95 -4.16
N ASP A 206 -12.72 -11.86 -4.66
CA ASP A 206 -13.14 -12.25 -6.01
C ASP A 206 -13.44 -11.03 -6.91
N TYR A 207 -12.80 -9.89 -6.62
CA TYR A 207 -13.08 -8.61 -7.28
C TYR A 207 -12.98 -8.70 -8.81
N ARG A 208 -12.05 -9.51 -9.33
CA ARG A 208 -11.83 -9.67 -10.76
C ARG A 208 -13.09 -10.13 -11.49
N ARG A 209 -13.91 -10.97 -10.85
CA ARG A 209 -15.14 -11.52 -11.41
C ARG A 209 -16.38 -10.68 -11.09
N GLN A 210 -16.37 -9.94 -9.98
CA GLN A 210 -17.56 -9.30 -9.44
C GLN A 210 -17.57 -7.78 -9.55
N ALA A 211 -16.42 -7.13 -9.58
CA ALA A 211 -16.33 -5.68 -9.64
C ALA A 211 -16.59 -5.17 -11.06
N PRO A 212 -17.36 -4.08 -11.23
CA PRO A 212 -17.56 -3.48 -12.53
C PRO A 212 -16.22 -2.97 -13.07
N PHE A 213 -15.94 -3.25 -14.35
CA PHE A 213 -14.73 -2.81 -15.04
C PHE A 213 -13.39 -3.27 -14.42
N ALA A 214 -13.38 -4.36 -13.64
CA ALA A 214 -12.18 -4.81 -12.91
C ALA A 214 -10.92 -4.92 -13.78
N GLU A 215 -11.03 -5.54 -14.97
CA GLU A 215 -9.90 -5.68 -15.91
C GLU A 215 -9.42 -4.34 -16.47
N ARG A 216 -10.32 -3.36 -16.62
CA ARG A 216 -9.96 -2.02 -17.09
C ARG A 216 -9.42 -1.14 -15.97
N ALA A 217 -9.90 -1.29 -14.74
CA ALA A 217 -9.35 -0.60 -13.58
C ALA A 217 -7.95 -1.11 -13.23
N HIS A 218 -7.69 -2.39 -13.50
CA HIS A 218 -6.44 -3.09 -13.21
C HIS A 218 -6.10 -4.06 -14.35
N PRO A 219 -5.36 -3.62 -15.39
CA PRO A 219 -4.89 -4.53 -16.45
C PRO A 219 -4.07 -5.71 -15.89
N THR A 220 -3.41 -5.48 -14.75
CA THR A 220 -2.71 -6.46 -13.92
C THR A 220 -3.04 -6.20 -12.45
N ASP A 221 -2.97 -7.22 -11.59
CA ASP A 221 -3.48 -7.16 -10.20
C ASP A 221 -2.60 -6.36 -9.22
N GLU A 222 -1.31 -6.18 -9.52
CA GLU A 222 -0.29 -5.90 -8.51
C GLU A 222 -0.50 -4.62 -7.70
N HIS A 223 -1.11 -3.59 -8.29
CA HIS A 223 -1.37 -2.33 -7.61
C HIS A 223 -2.59 -2.40 -6.68
N LEU A 224 -3.55 -3.31 -6.91
CA LEU A 224 -4.65 -3.53 -5.97
C LEU A 224 -4.25 -4.48 -4.83
N LEU A 225 -3.37 -5.45 -5.11
CA LEU A 225 -3.03 -6.52 -4.17
C LEU A 225 -2.62 -6.10 -2.75
N PRO A 226 -1.89 -4.99 -2.53
CA PRO A 226 -1.60 -4.48 -1.19
C PRO A 226 -2.84 -4.19 -0.33
N LEU A 227 -4.01 -3.90 -0.93
CA LEU A 227 -5.27 -3.70 -0.22
C LEU A 227 -5.63 -4.92 0.62
N PHE A 228 -5.41 -6.11 0.08
CA PHE A 228 -5.76 -7.36 0.75
C PHE A 228 -4.83 -7.66 1.90
N VAL A 229 -3.56 -7.23 1.86
CA VAL A 229 -2.66 -7.30 3.03
C VAL A 229 -3.19 -6.41 4.16
N ALA A 230 -3.56 -5.17 3.84
CA ALA A 230 -4.09 -4.24 4.83
C ALA A 230 -5.41 -4.73 5.44
N LEU A 231 -6.31 -5.22 4.60
CA LEU A 231 -7.59 -5.84 4.97
C LEU A 231 -7.39 -7.09 5.82
N GLY A 232 -6.48 -8.00 5.46
CA GLY A 232 -6.21 -9.23 6.21
C GLY A 232 -5.68 -8.96 7.62
N ALA A 233 -4.92 -7.89 7.80
CA ALA A 233 -4.34 -7.51 9.09
C ALA A 233 -5.37 -6.98 10.11
N ALA A 234 -6.56 -6.57 9.68
CA ALA A 234 -7.52 -5.90 10.56
C ALA A 234 -8.99 -6.29 10.40
N GLY A 235 -9.39 -6.82 9.25
CA GLY A 235 -10.77 -7.17 8.95
C GLY A 235 -11.49 -6.08 8.15
N ALA A 236 -12.77 -6.32 7.83
CA ALA A 236 -13.51 -5.57 6.81
C ALA A 236 -13.98 -4.16 7.23
N GLN A 237 -13.87 -3.80 8.51
CA GLN A 237 -14.29 -2.48 8.99
C GLN A 237 -13.26 -1.43 8.55
N ALA A 238 -13.55 -0.81 7.40
CA ALA A 238 -12.70 0.20 6.80
C ALA A 238 -13.32 1.59 6.92
N GLN A 239 -12.55 2.57 7.37
CA GLN A 239 -12.84 3.97 7.18
C GLN A 239 -12.11 4.43 5.91
N ARG A 240 -12.87 4.83 4.88
CA ARG A 240 -12.30 5.51 3.71
C ARG A 240 -11.95 6.94 4.06
N ILE A 241 -10.79 7.38 3.58
CA ILE A 241 -10.33 8.76 3.56
C ILE A 241 -10.16 9.12 2.09
N ASP A 242 -11.12 9.88 1.55
CA ASP A 242 -11.08 10.36 0.17
C ASP A 242 -9.94 11.37 -0.01
N ALA A 243 -9.03 11.04 -0.92
CA ALA A 243 -7.87 11.84 -1.29
C ALA A 243 -7.88 12.29 -2.76
N GLY A 244 -9.03 12.17 -3.43
CA GLY A 244 -9.25 12.64 -4.80
C GLY A 244 -8.90 11.62 -5.88
N ILE A 245 -8.96 12.07 -7.13
CA ILE A 245 -8.62 11.28 -8.31
C ILE A 245 -7.60 12.04 -9.15
N ASP A 246 -6.40 11.48 -9.25
CA ASP A 246 -5.32 12.06 -10.03
C ASP A 246 -5.41 11.62 -11.50
N LEU A 247 -5.08 12.55 -12.40
CA LEU A 247 -5.09 12.35 -13.86
C LEU A 247 -6.44 11.87 -14.42
N GLY A 248 -7.52 11.97 -13.62
CA GLY A 248 -8.84 11.42 -13.96
C GLY A 248 -8.93 9.90 -13.93
N LEU A 249 -7.88 9.17 -13.52
CA LEU A 249 -7.82 7.70 -13.63
C LEU A 249 -7.19 6.98 -12.44
N LEU A 250 -6.48 7.69 -11.55
CA LEU A 250 -5.88 7.14 -10.34
C LEU A 250 -6.70 7.57 -9.13
N ALA A 251 -7.55 6.70 -8.60
CA ALA A 251 -8.23 6.95 -7.33
C ALA A 251 -7.19 6.91 -6.20
N MET A 252 -7.09 8.01 -5.46
CA MET A 252 -6.05 8.24 -4.44
C MET A 252 -6.51 7.84 -3.04
N ASP A 253 -7.52 6.99 -2.95
CA ASP A 253 -8.16 6.59 -1.70
C ASP A 253 -7.18 5.97 -0.70
N ILE A 254 -7.40 6.32 0.56
CA ILE A 254 -6.74 5.75 1.72
C ILE A 254 -7.81 5.01 2.54
N TYR A 255 -7.49 3.82 3.03
CA TYR A 255 -8.37 3.09 3.94
C TYR A 255 -7.66 2.83 5.26
N ARG A 256 -8.36 3.10 6.36
CA ARG A 256 -7.94 2.74 7.71
C ARG A 256 -8.80 1.57 8.21
N PHE A 257 -8.16 0.54 8.73
CA PHE A 257 -8.81 -0.64 9.30
C PHE A 257 -8.42 -0.77 10.77
N ASP A 258 -9.39 -0.79 11.69
CA ASP A 258 -9.15 -0.83 13.14
C ASP A 258 -9.21 -2.24 13.76
#